data_AF-A0A956WLE4-F1
#
_entry.id   AF-A0A956WLE4-F1
#
_cell.length_a   1.000
_cell.length_b   1.000
_cell.length_c   1.000
_cell.angle_alpha   90.00
_cell.angle_beta   90.00
_cell.angle_gamma   90.00
#
_symmetry.space_group_name_H-M   'P 1'
#
loop_
_entity.id
_entity.type
_entity.pdbx_description
1 polymer ?
#
loop_
_entity_poly.entity_id
_entity_poly.type
_entity_poly.pdbx_seq_one_letter_code
_entity_poly.pdbx_strand_id
1 'polypeptide(L)'
;RMHEASRSELEAFLRERDGRLRERNAVLQIRDATIAERDQQVADREAELAQLRTSLAAAQEHVRDLERQTEIAKLHERKMRSLLDSLQRIQYHRDAEIMGTLGSVLSRHAPGAPASIYHRKLVTQIRDLVVRHVPAGSHVLVATHGDDAFLRLGEMRIEEFPAPSSHISADYTDTSDEAAIAQLGELRADGAEFLVVPSPALPWLASHPVLERYFAEHLSEVVRERGVVTIYALRPGTAQIPA
;
A
#
# COMPACT_ATOMS: atom_id res chain seq x y z
N ARG A 1 15.32 -52.97 -104.35
CA ARG A 1 14.40 -51.80 -104.40
C ARG A 1 13.43 -51.78 -103.21
N MET A 2 12.48 -52.72 -103.05
CA MET A 2 11.54 -52.71 -101.90
C MET A 2 12.22 -52.81 -100.52
N HIS A 3 13.14 -53.76 -100.32
CA HIS A 3 13.88 -53.91 -99.06
C HIS A 3 14.78 -52.71 -98.72
N GLU A 4 15.21 -51.97 -99.73
CA GLU A 4 16.09 -50.81 -99.61
C GLU A 4 15.30 -49.56 -99.20
N ALA A 5 14.07 -49.43 -99.72
CA ALA A 5 13.10 -48.42 -99.29
C ALA A 5 12.67 -48.63 -97.83
N SER A 6 12.29 -49.86 -97.43
CA SER A 6 11.92 -50.14 -96.04
C SER A 6 13.09 -49.96 -95.06
N ARG A 7 14.32 -50.24 -95.48
CA ARG A 7 15.52 -49.99 -94.68
C ARG A 7 15.77 -48.50 -94.48
N SER A 8 15.59 -47.70 -95.53
CA SER A 8 15.68 -46.24 -95.46
C SER A 8 14.60 -45.63 -94.56
N GLU A 9 13.37 -46.13 -94.61
CA GLU A 9 12.27 -45.68 -93.74
C GLU A 9 12.55 -45.99 -92.27
N LEU A 10 13.06 -47.20 -91.97
CA LEU A 10 13.42 -47.58 -90.61
C LEU A 10 14.58 -46.73 -90.07
N GLU A 11 15.58 -46.43 -90.91
CA GLU A 11 16.67 -45.52 -90.55
C GLU A 11 16.19 -44.10 -90.28
N ALA A 12 15.19 -43.61 -91.03
CA ALA A 12 14.58 -42.31 -90.78
C ALA A 12 13.83 -42.29 -89.43
N PHE A 13 13.05 -43.32 -89.13
CA PHE A 13 12.34 -43.46 -87.85
C PHE A 13 13.30 -43.57 -86.66
N LEU A 14 14.40 -44.32 -86.81
CA LEU A 14 15.44 -44.41 -85.78
C LEU A 14 16.09 -43.04 -85.52
N ARG A 15 16.42 -42.28 -86.57
CA ARG A 15 16.97 -40.92 -86.42
C ARG A 15 16.01 -39.99 -85.70
N GLU A 16 14.71 -40.06 -86.02
CA GLU A 16 13.69 -39.25 -85.36
C GLU A 16 13.56 -39.62 -83.87
N ARG A 17 13.48 -40.92 -83.56
CA ARG A 17 13.44 -41.41 -82.18
C ARG A 17 14.68 -40.99 -81.39
N ASP A 18 15.86 -41.12 -81.97
CA ASP A 18 17.12 -40.75 -81.33
C ASP A 18 17.25 -39.23 -81.14
N GLY A 19 16.63 -38.43 -82.02
CA GLY A 19 16.47 -36.99 -81.85
C GLY A 19 15.56 -36.65 -80.66
N ARG A 20 14.38 -37.28 -80.58
CA ARG A 20 13.44 -37.11 -79.44
C ARG A 20 14.05 -37.56 -78.10
N LEU A 21 14.85 -38.62 -78.11
CA LEU A 21 15.58 -39.09 -76.91
C LEU A 21 16.62 -38.06 -76.44
N ARG A 22 17.38 -37.46 -77.37
CA ARG A 22 18.33 -36.40 -77.04
C ARG A 22 17.65 -35.18 -76.44
N GLU A 23 16.53 -34.76 -77.01
CA GLU A 23 15.75 -33.63 -76.50
C GLU A 23 15.20 -33.91 -75.09
N ARG A 24 14.61 -35.10 -74.87
CA ARG A 24 14.17 -35.52 -73.53
C ARG A 24 15.31 -35.57 -72.52
N ASN A 25 16.47 -36.10 -72.89
CA ASN A 25 17.63 -36.17 -72.00
C ASN A 25 18.14 -34.75 -71.64
N ALA A 26 18.14 -33.82 -72.58
CA ALA A 26 18.50 -32.42 -72.31
C ALA A 26 17.53 -31.77 -71.31
N VAL A 27 16.22 -31.99 -71.48
CA VAL A 27 15.20 -31.49 -70.54
C VAL A 27 15.36 -32.10 -69.15
N LEU A 28 15.64 -33.41 -69.05
CA LEU A 28 15.90 -34.07 -67.78
C LEU A 28 17.12 -33.50 -67.07
N GLN A 29 18.22 -33.25 -67.79
CA GLN A 29 19.41 -32.61 -67.21
C GLN A 29 19.12 -31.22 -66.64
N ILE A 30 18.34 -30.39 -67.35
CA ILE A 30 17.94 -29.07 -66.85
C ILE A 30 17.08 -29.21 -65.59
N ARG A 31 16.13 -30.15 -65.61
CA ARG A 31 15.26 -30.41 -64.45
C ARG A 31 16.08 -30.87 -63.24
N ASP A 32 17.01 -31.80 -63.42
CA ASP A 32 17.85 -32.33 -62.34
C ASP A 32 18.74 -31.25 -61.73
N ALA A 33 19.31 -30.37 -62.57
CA ALA A 33 20.05 -29.19 -62.09
C ALA A 33 19.16 -28.25 -61.26
N THR A 34 17.91 -28.04 -61.70
CA THR A 34 16.95 -27.18 -60.97
C THR A 34 16.50 -27.81 -59.66
N ILE A 35 16.35 -29.14 -59.61
CA ILE A 35 16.02 -29.87 -58.37
C ILE A 35 17.18 -29.74 -57.39
N ALA A 36 18.42 -29.96 -57.83
CA ALA A 36 19.60 -29.82 -56.98
C ALA A 36 19.73 -28.40 -56.39
N GLU A 37 19.45 -27.37 -57.18
CA GLU A 37 19.44 -25.98 -56.70
C GLU A 37 18.37 -25.76 -55.62
N ARG A 38 17.15 -26.28 -55.84
CA ARG A 38 16.06 -26.18 -54.86
C ARG A 38 16.37 -26.94 -53.57
N ASP A 39 16.93 -28.13 -53.67
CA ASP A 39 17.31 -28.94 -52.51
C ASP A 39 18.36 -28.22 -51.67
N GLN A 40 19.34 -27.57 -52.30
CA GLN A 40 20.30 -26.73 -51.59
C GLN A 40 19.63 -25.55 -50.89
N GLN A 41 18.70 -24.85 -51.57
CA GLN A 41 17.96 -23.74 -50.97
C GLN A 41 17.07 -24.17 -49.79
N VAL A 42 16.54 -25.39 -49.81
CA VAL A 42 15.77 -25.97 -48.70
C VAL A 42 16.70 -26.26 -47.53
N ALA A 43 17.86 -26.90 -47.79
CA ALA A 43 18.85 -27.19 -46.75
C ALA A 43 19.35 -25.92 -46.04
N ASP A 44 19.64 -24.86 -46.82
CA ASP A 44 20.09 -23.57 -46.26
C ASP A 44 19.00 -22.94 -45.36
N ARG A 45 17.73 -22.99 -45.80
CA ARG A 45 16.59 -22.49 -45.01
C ARG A 45 16.34 -23.32 -43.75
N GLU A 46 16.52 -24.63 -43.82
CA GLU A 46 16.40 -25.52 -42.66
C GLU A 46 17.47 -25.19 -41.61
N ALA A 47 18.70 -24.91 -42.05
CA ALA A 47 19.78 -24.47 -41.18
C ALA A 47 19.48 -23.12 -40.52
N GLU A 48 18.99 -22.14 -41.30
CA GLU A 48 18.58 -20.82 -40.77
C GLU A 48 17.44 -20.93 -39.75
N LEU A 49 16.41 -21.73 -40.05
CA LEU A 49 15.30 -21.98 -39.12
C LEU A 49 15.75 -22.66 -37.83
N ALA A 50 16.72 -23.57 -37.90
CA ALA A 50 17.28 -24.20 -36.71
C ALA A 50 18.03 -23.19 -35.82
N GLN A 51 18.79 -22.27 -36.43
CA GLN A 51 19.45 -21.18 -35.71
C GLN A 51 18.44 -20.23 -35.05
N LEU A 52 17.42 -19.81 -35.78
CA LEU A 52 16.36 -18.94 -35.25
C LEU A 52 15.59 -19.58 -34.10
N ARG A 53 15.27 -20.89 -34.20
CA ARG A 53 14.63 -21.63 -33.10
C ARG A 53 15.48 -21.65 -31.84
N THR A 54 16.80 -21.81 -32.00
CA THR A 54 17.75 -21.81 -30.88
C THR A 54 17.83 -20.43 -30.23
N SER A 55 17.92 -19.37 -31.04
CA SER A 55 17.90 -17.99 -30.56
C SER A 55 16.59 -17.63 -29.85
N LEU A 56 15.44 -18.05 -30.39
CA LEU A 56 14.14 -17.82 -29.77
C LEU A 56 14.03 -18.53 -28.42
N ALA A 57 14.51 -19.77 -28.31
CA ALA A 57 14.52 -20.50 -27.04
C ALA A 57 15.37 -19.77 -25.98
N ALA A 58 16.56 -19.30 -26.35
CA ALA A 58 17.42 -18.52 -25.46
C ALA A 58 16.78 -17.19 -25.03
N ALA A 59 16.13 -16.48 -25.96
CA ALA A 59 15.42 -15.24 -25.65
C ALA A 59 14.22 -15.46 -24.71
N GLN A 60 13.47 -16.56 -24.91
CA GLN A 60 12.35 -16.93 -24.04
C GLN A 60 12.82 -17.28 -22.62
N GLU A 61 13.96 -17.95 -22.48
CA GLU A 61 14.56 -18.21 -21.18
C GLU A 61 14.97 -16.91 -20.47
N HIS A 62 15.60 -15.99 -21.20
CA HIS A 62 15.99 -14.69 -20.64
C HIS A 62 14.79 -13.85 -20.18
N VAL A 63 13.70 -13.85 -20.95
CA VAL A 63 12.45 -13.17 -20.55
C VAL A 63 11.90 -13.77 -19.25
N ARG A 64 11.86 -15.10 -19.13
CA ARG A 64 11.41 -15.77 -17.89
C ARG A 64 12.28 -15.42 -16.69
N ASP A 65 13.59 -15.27 -16.87
CA ASP A 65 14.50 -14.82 -15.82
C ASP A 65 14.21 -13.39 -15.37
N LEU A 66 14.02 -12.47 -16.32
CA LEU A 66 13.67 -11.07 -16.03
C LEU A 66 12.32 -10.95 -15.32
N GLU A 67 11.32 -11.73 -15.74
CA GLU A 67 10.02 -11.78 -15.08
C GLU A 67 10.16 -12.21 -13.61
N ARG A 68 10.96 -13.27 -13.33
CA ARG A 68 11.26 -13.69 -11.96
C ARG A 68 11.96 -12.60 -11.16
N GLN A 69 12.97 -11.94 -11.71
CA GLN A 69 13.68 -10.84 -11.02
C GLN A 69 12.75 -9.68 -10.69
N THR A 70 11.87 -9.33 -11.63
CA THR A 70 10.90 -8.24 -11.45
C THR A 70 9.91 -8.57 -10.33
N GLU A 71 9.45 -9.81 -10.24
CA GLU A 71 8.53 -10.22 -9.18
C GLU A 71 9.18 -10.19 -7.78
N ILE A 72 10.44 -10.62 -7.68
CA ILE A 72 11.23 -10.52 -6.45
C ILE A 72 11.40 -9.04 -6.04
N ALA A 73 11.72 -8.16 -6.99
CA ALA A 73 11.87 -6.73 -6.73
C ALA A 73 10.57 -6.11 -6.21
N LYS A 74 9.41 -6.46 -6.81
CA LYS A 74 8.08 -6.00 -6.34
C LYS A 74 7.77 -6.47 -4.91
N LEU A 75 8.15 -7.70 -4.56
CA LEU A 75 7.99 -8.21 -3.18
C LEU A 75 8.86 -7.42 -2.19
N HIS A 76 10.11 -7.16 -2.56
CA HIS A 76 11.02 -6.36 -1.74
C HIS A 76 10.53 -4.92 -1.55
N GLU A 77 10.01 -4.28 -2.60
CA GLU A 77 9.45 -2.93 -2.51
C GLU A 77 8.26 -2.88 -1.55
N ARG A 78 7.32 -3.82 -1.67
CA ARG A 78 6.17 -3.91 -0.75
C ARG A 78 6.61 -4.08 0.70
N LYS A 79 7.61 -4.93 0.94
CA LYS A 79 8.16 -5.14 2.29
C LYS A 79 8.83 -3.87 2.83
N MET A 80 9.62 -3.18 2.01
CA MET A 80 10.27 -1.92 2.40
C MET A 80 9.23 -0.85 2.75
N ARG A 81 8.17 -0.71 1.94
CA ARG A 81 7.06 0.22 2.21
C ARG A 81 6.39 -0.09 3.55
N SER A 82 6.07 -1.35 3.82
CA SER A 82 5.51 -1.77 5.10
C SER A 82 6.42 -1.47 6.28
N LEU A 83 7.74 -1.63 6.13
CA LEU A 83 8.72 -1.30 7.16
C LEU A 83 8.83 0.22 7.39
N LEU A 84 8.76 1.02 6.33
CA LEU A 84 8.73 2.48 6.44
C LEU A 84 7.46 2.95 7.16
N ASP A 85 6.30 2.37 6.84
CA ASP A 85 5.03 2.69 7.51
C ASP A 85 5.07 2.33 9.00
N SER A 86 5.69 1.20 9.37
CA SER A 86 5.82 0.81 10.78
C SER A 86 6.79 1.70 11.54
N LEU A 87 7.94 2.05 10.95
CA LEU A 87 8.89 3.00 11.55
C LEU A 87 8.27 4.38 11.74
N GLN A 88 7.56 4.87 10.74
CA GLN A 88 6.89 6.17 10.80
C GLN A 88 5.87 6.19 11.95
N ARG A 89 5.08 5.12 12.13
CA ARG A 89 4.15 4.99 13.27
C ARG A 89 4.87 5.06 14.62
N ILE A 90 5.99 4.35 14.77
CA ILE A 90 6.79 4.36 16.00
C ILE A 90 7.36 5.75 16.27
N GLN A 91 7.86 6.44 15.23
CA GLN A 91 8.41 7.78 15.38
C GLN A 91 7.35 8.79 15.81
N TYR A 92 6.17 8.79 15.16
CA TYR A 92 5.06 9.65 15.58
C TYR A 92 4.63 9.40 17.03
N HIS A 93 4.66 8.14 17.47
CA HIS A 93 4.35 7.78 18.86
C HIS A 93 5.36 8.39 19.82
N ARG A 94 6.66 8.23 19.56
CA ARG A 94 7.73 8.81 20.39
C ARG A 94 7.71 10.32 20.41
N ASP A 95 7.52 10.97 19.27
CA ASP A 95 7.52 12.44 19.18
C ASP A 95 6.34 13.05 19.97
N ALA A 96 5.20 12.36 20.02
CA ALA A 96 4.05 12.79 20.79
C ALA A 96 4.19 12.49 22.30
N GLU A 97 4.76 11.35 22.70
CA GLU A 97 5.13 11.08 24.10
C GLU A 97 6.15 12.10 24.61
N ILE A 98 7.19 12.38 23.82
CA ILE A 98 8.23 13.38 24.11
C ILE A 98 7.58 14.76 24.24
N MET A 99 6.73 15.17 23.29
CA MET A 99 6.12 16.51 23.35
C MET A 99 5.05 16.64 24.45
N GLY A 100 4.33 15.57 24.79
CA GLY A 100 3.40 15.56 25.92
C GLY A 100 4.13 15.64 27.27
N THR A 101 5.05 14.72 27.51
CA THR A 101 5.79 14.60 28.79
C THR A 101 6.83 15.71 28.99
N LEU A 102 7.69 16.00 28.00
CA LEU A 102 8.59 17.14 28.10
C LEU A 102 7.84 18.46 28.01
N GLY A 103 6.74 18.56 27.25
CA GLY A 103 5.93 19.77 27.20
C GLY A 103 5.36 20.14 28.57
N SER A 104 4.74 19.20 29.27
CA SER A 104 4.18 19.41 30.61
C SER A 104 5.26 19.71 31.65
N VAL A 105 6.37 18.96 31.65
CA VAL A 105 7.49 19.15 32.59
C VAL A 105 8.23 20.46 32.33
N LEU A 106 8.53 20.80 31.07
CA LEU A 106 9.21 22.04 30.70
C LEU A 106 8.30 23.26 30.87
N SER A 107 6.98 23.13 30.72
CA SER A 107 6.06 24.24 31.01
C SER A 107 6.11 24.65 32.48
N ARG A 108 6.32 23.68 33.39
CA ARG A 108 6.48 23.94 34.83
C ARG A 108 7.86 24.53 35.19
N HIS A 109 8.93 24.13 34.50
CA HIS A 109 10.31 24.43 34.93
C HIS A 109 11.10 25.36 34.00
N ALA A 110 10.68 25.52 32.74
CA ALA A 110 11.35 26.30 31.69
C ALA A 110 10.34 26.91 30.69
N PRO A 111 9.50 27.87 31.13
CA PRO A 111 8.38 28.39 30.33
C PRO A 111 8.79 29.15 29.06
N GLY A 112 10.07 29.52 28.94
CA GLY A 112 10.65 30.17 27.75
C GLY A 112 11.18 29.19 26.70
N ALA A 113 11.23 27.88 27.00
CA ALA A 113 11.70 26.88 26.04
C ALA A 113 10.71 26.76 24.87
N PRO A 114 11.19 26.54 23.63
CA PRO A 114 10.31 26.38 22.46
C PRO A 114 9.20 25.34 22.70
N ALA A 115 9.51 24.19 23.30
CA ALA A 115 8.55 23.14 23.61
C ALA A 115 7.42 23.61 24.55
N SER A 116 7.71 24.42 25.56
CA SER A 116 6.69 24.99 26.46
C SER A 116 5.79 26.00 25.73
N ILE A 117 6.34 26.79 24.81
CA ILE A 117 5.55 27.73 24.00
C ILE A 117 4.59 26.98 23.08
N TYR A 118 5.04 25.91 22.42
CA TYR A 118 4.18 25.04 21.60
C TYR A 118 3.09 24.40 22.43
N HIS A 119 3.43 23.83 23.58
CA HIS A 119 2.50 23.24 24.53
C HIS A 119 1.39 24.21 24.96
N ARG A 120 1.74 25.41 25.42
CA ARG A 120 0.76 26.42 25.85
C ARG A 120 -0.16 26.86 24.71
N LYS A 121 0.36 26.98 23.48
CA LYS A 121 -0.46 27.27 22.30
C LYS A 121 -1.46 26.14 22.03
N LEU A 122 -1.02 24.88 22.10
CA LEU A 122 -1.88 23.72 21.94
C LEU A 122 -3.00 23.69 22.98
N VAL A 123 -2.68 23.86 24.27
CA VAL A 123 -3.68 23.93 25.36
C VAL A 123 -4.72 25.02 25.09
N THR A 124 -4.27 26.19 24.62
CA THR A 124 -5.18 27.30 24.28
C THR A 124 -6.11 26.95 23.12
N GLN A 125 -5.57 26.37 22.04
CA GLN A 125 -6.35 25.94 20.88
C GLN A 125 -7.40 24.89 21.23
N ILE A 126 -7.02 23.90 22.05
CA ILE A 126 -7.94 22.86 22.52
C ILE A 126 -9.06 23.48 23.34
N ARG A 127 -8.73 24.37 24.28
CA ARG A 127 -9.74 25.08 25.08
C ARG A 127 -10.74 25.84 24.21
N ASP A 128 -10.26 26.57 23.22
CA ASP A 128 -11.13 27.35 22.32
C ASP A 128 -12.06 26.44 21.50
N LEU A 129 -11.57 25.30 21.03
CA LEU A 129 -12.36 24.32 20.29
C LEU A 129 -13.40 23.64 21.18
N VAL A 130 -13.05 23.27 22.41
CA VAL A 130 -13.99 22.67 23.35
C VAL A 130 -15.09 23.66 23.72
N VAL A 131 -14.75 24.90 24.08
CA VAL A 131 -15.74 25.95 24.40
C VAL A 131 -16.67 26.25 23.22
N ARG A 132 -16.19 26.14 21.98
CA ARG A 132 -16.99 26.37 20.78
C ARG A 132 -17.97 25.23 20.46
N HIS A 133 -17.57 23.98 20.72
CA HIS A 133 -18.31 22.80 20.26
C HIS A 133 -19.01 22.03 21.39
N VAL A 134 -18.71 22.33 22.65
CA VAL A 134 -19.29 21.67 23.82
C VAL A 134 -20.13 22.69 24.61
N PRO A 135 -21.41 22.41 24.88
CA PRO A 135 -22.26 23.27 25.68
C PRO A 135 -21.69 23.54 27.08
N ALA A 136 -21.91 24.75 27.59
CA ALA A 136 -21.50 25.09 28.95
C ALA A 136 -22.21 24.21 29.99
N GLY A 137 -21.47 23.75 31.00
CA GLY A 137 -21.98 22.91 32.08
C GLY A 137 -22.08 21.41 31.77
N SER A 138 -21.76 20.98 30.55
CA SER A 138 -21.68 19.55 30.21
C SER A 138 -20.60 18.82 31.00
N HIS A 139 -20.78 17.51 31.18
CA HIS A 139 -19.78 16.61 31.75
C HIS A 139 -18.89 16.05 30.65
N VAL A 140 -17.60 16.39 30.72
CA VAL A 140 -16.61 16.17 29.68
C VAL A 140 -15.48 15.31 30.23
N LEU A 141 -15.21 14.20 29.55
CA LEU A 141 -14.04 13.36 29.80
C LEU A 141 -12.87 13.84 28.95
N VAL A 142 -11.64 13.80 29.47
CA VAL A 142 -10.45 14.26 28.75
C VAL A 142 -9.31 13.26 28.87
N ALA A 143 -8.73 12.86 27.74
CA ALA A 143 -7.49 12.10 27.70
C ALA A 143 -6.26 13.01 27.87
N THR A 144 -5.84 13.21 29.11
CA THR A 144 -4.85 14.22 29.53
C THR A 144 -3.40 13.85 29.22
N HIS A 145 -3.07 12.56 29.14
CA HIS A 145 -1.69 12.05 29.20
C HIS A 145 -0.89 12.54 30.40
N GLY A 146 -1.58 12.62 31.56
CA GLY A 146 -1.00 13.08 32.83
C GLY A 146 -0.78 14.59 32.89
N ASP A 147 -1.31 15.34 31.94
CA ASP A 147 -1.20 16.79 31.90
C ASP A 147 -2.50 17.49 32.33
N ASP A 148 -2.52 17.90 33.60
CA ASP A 148 -3.61 18.65 34.23
C ASP A 148 -4.00 19.94 33.49
N ALA A 149 -3.11 20.48 32.63
CA ALA A 149 -3.43 21.66 31.83
C ALA A 149 -4.66 21.43 30.95
N PHE A 150 -4.87 20.20 30.46
CA PHE A 150 -6.04 19.84 29.66
C PHE A 150 -7.33 19.68 30.48
N LEU A 151 -7.25 19.62 31.81
CA LEU A 151 -8.43 19.59 32.68
C LEU A 151 -8.99 21.00 32.95
N ARG A 152 -8.30 22.07 32.52
CA ARG A 152 -8.68 23.47 32.79
C ARG A 152 -9.40 24.11 31.60
N LEU A 153 -10.54 23.54 31.17
CA LEU A 153 -11.24 23.95 29.93
C LEU A 153 -12.38 24.96 30.15
N GLY A 154 -12.61 25.48 31.36
CA GLY A 154 -13.63 26.51 31.63
C GLY A 154 -14.63 26.09 32.71
N GLU A 155 -15.91 26.45 32.54
CA GLU A 155 -17.00 26.16 33.51
C GLU A 155 -17.65 24.77 33.34
N MET A 156 -16.99 23.86 32.61
CA MET A 156 -17.48 22.49 32.40
C MET A 156 -17.13 21.59 33.58
N ARG A 157 -17.91 20.52 33.79
CA ARG A 157 -17.51 19.44 34.70
C ARG A 157 -16.53 18.55 33.95
N ILE A 158 -15.26 18.63 34.28
CA ILE A 158 -14.19 17.95 33.55
C ILE A 158 -13.62 16.85 34.42
N GLU A 159 -13.47 15.68 33.82
CA GLU A 159 -12.89 14.50 34.46
C GLU A 159 -11.84 13.87 33.55
N GLU A 160 -10.78 13.35 34.14
CA GLU A 160 -9.70 12.67 33.41
C GLU A 160 -10.17 11.28 32.95
N PHE A 161 -9.80 10.90 31.73
CA PHE A 161 -10.08 9.59 31.17
C PHE A 161 -8.87 9.05 30.38
N PRO A 162 -8.39 7.83 30.63
CA PRO A 162 -8.80 6.94 31.71
C PRO A 162 -8.42 7.52 33.08
N ALA A 163 -9.23 7.26 34.11
CA ALA A 163 -8.79 7.61 35.46
C ALA A 163 -7.61 6.69 35.85
N PRO A 164 -6.53 7.23 36.44
CA PRO A 164 -5.36 6.45 36.80
C PRO A 164 -5.70 5.33 37.79
N SER A 165 -5.12 4.15 37.58
CA SER A 165 -5.33 2.96 38.42
C SER A 165 -4.73 3.10 39.83
N SER A 166 -3.85 4.09 40.04
CA SER A 166 -3.25 4.42 41.34
C SER A 166 -2.83 5.89 41.39
N HIS A 167 -3.05 6.56 42.54
CA HIS A 167 -2.68 7.97 42.75
C HIS A 167 -1.15 8.26 42.73
N ILE A 168 -0.31 7.25 42.51
CA ILE A 168 1.15 7.33 42.65
C ILE A 168 1.87 7.56 41.30
N SER A 169 1.25 7.20 40.18
CA SER A 169 1.74 7.58 38.84
C SER A 169 0.56 7.99 37.97
N ALA A 170 0.69 9.13 37.28
CA ALA A 170 -0.26 9.57 36.25
C ALA A 170 -0.11 8.78 34.94
N ASP A 171 0.62 7.66 34.98
CA ASP A 171 0.82 6.74 33.87
C ASP A 171 -0.38 5.80 33.73
N TYR A 172 -1.39 6.23 32.99
CA TYR A 172 -2.50 5.35 32.56
C TYR A 172 -2.11 4.42 31.39
N THR A 173 -0.83 4.41 30.99
CA THR A 173 -0.29 3.52 29.95
C THR A 173 -0.46 2.02 30.27
N ASP A 174 -0.73 1.67 31.52
CA ASP A 174 -1.00 0.29 31.96
C ASP A 174 -2.49 -0.11 31.88
N THR A 175 -3.39 0.80 31.52
CA THR A 175 -4.82 0.49 31.41
C THR A 175 -5.09 -0.33 30.15
N SER A 176 -5.63 -1.55 30.30
CA SER A 176 -5.98 -2.39 29.15
C SER A 176 -7.14 -1.81 28.34
N ASP A 177 -7.25 -2.25 27.08
CA ASP A 177 -8.37 -1.94 26.19
C ASP A 177 -9.74 -2.15 26.88
N GLU A 178 -9.95 -3.32 27.49
CA GLU A 178 -11.20 -3.71 28.13
C GLU A 178 -11.51 -2.87 29.36
N ALA A 179 -10.49 -2.54 30.15
CA ALA A 179 -10.63 -1.70 31.34
C ALA A 179 -11.04 -0.27 30.96
N ALA A 180 -10.41 0.30 29.92
CA ALA A 180 -10.75 1.63 29.42
C ALA A 180 -12.18 1.68 28.84
N ILE A 181 -12.58 0.65 28.09
CA ILE A 181 -13.96 0.55 27.54
C ILE A 181 -14.99 0.44 28.68
N ALA A 182 -14.71 -0.40 29.69
CA ALA A 182 -15.60 -0.56 30.84
C ALA A 182 -15.77 0.76 31.61
N GLN A 183 -14.66 1.44 31.91
CA GLN A 183 -14.67 2.73 32.59
C GLN A 183 -15.42 3.80 31.78
N LEU A 184 -15.23 3.85 30.46
CA LEU A 184 -15.97 4.79 29.62
C LEU A 184 -17.48 4.51 29.68
N GLY A 185 -17.87 3.23 29.74
CA GLY A 185 -19.25 2.81 29.92
C GLY A 185 -19.85 3.29 31.24
N GLU A 186 -19.10 3.17 32.34
CA GLU A 186 -19.50 3.64 33.68
C GLU A 186 -19.64 5.16 33.72
N LEU A 187 -18.64 5.91 33.24
CA LEU A 187 -18.66 7.37 33.22
C LEU A 187 -19.80 7.90 32.32
N ARG A 188 -20.08 7.23 31.20
CA ARG A 188 -21.23 7.55 30.35
C ARG A 188 -22.57 7.32 31.08
N ALA A 189 -22.65 6.28 31.91
CA ALA A 189 -23.83 6.01 32.73
C ALA A 189 -23.99 7.06 33.86
N ASP A 190 -22.87 7.54 34.42
CA ASP A 190 -22.85 8.54 35.48
C ASP A 190 -23.21 9.96 35.01
N GLY A 191 -23.08 10.23 33.70
CA GLY A 191 -23.53 11.51 33.15
C GLY A 191 -22.67 12.07 32.04
N ALA A 192 -21.51 11.48 31.76
CA ALA A 192 -20.58 12.01 30.77
C ALA A 192 -21.22 12.09 29.38
N GLU A 193 -21.10 13.26 28.76
CA GLU A 193 -21.74 13.59 27.49
C GLU A 193 -20.73 13.68 26.36
N PHE A 194 -19.51 14.11 26.65
CA PHE A 194 -18.45 14.30 25.66
C PHE A 194 -17.14 13.67 26.12
N LEU A 195 -16.34 13.25 25.14
CA LEU A 195 -14.97 12.81 25.33
C LEU A 195 -14.05 13.64 24.43
N VAL A 196 -13.04 14.26 25.03
CA VAL A 196 -12.01 15.04 24.35
C VAL A 196 -10.72 14.22 24.32
N VAL A 197 -10.20 14.01 23.12
CA VAL A 197 -8.92 13.33 22.89
C VAL A 197 -7.93 14.34 22.26
N PRO A 198 -7.11 15.01 23.09
CA PRO A 198 -5.99 15.84 22.65
C PRO A 198 -5.00 15.08 21.76
N SER A 199 -4.30 15.79 20.88
CA SER A 199 -3.29 15.18 20.01
C SER A 199 -2.16 14.43 20.75
N PRO A 200 -1.70 14.86 21.94
CA PRO A 200 -0.70 14.09 22.70
C PRO A 200 -1.22 12.74 23.21
N ALA A 201 -2.54 12.53 23.31
CA ALA A 201 -3.13 11.26 23.75
C ALA A 201 -3.45 10.29 22.59
N LEU A 202 -3.36 10.74 21.33
CA LEU A 202 -3.59 9.89 20.16
C LEU A 202 -2.65 8.68 20.06
N PRO A 203 -1.34 8.77 20.38
CA PRO A 203 -0.46 7.61 20.32
C PRO A 203 -0.83 6.52 21.31
N TRP A 204 -1.30 6.90 22.50
CA TRP A 204 -1.85 5.96 23.47
C TRP A 204 -3.12 5.31 22.91
N LEU A 205 -4.06 6.07 22.33
CA LEU A 205 -5.23 5.46 21.70
C LEU A 205 -4.84 4.48 20.57
N ALA A 206 -3.81 4.82 19.78
CA ALA A 206 -3.31 3.96 18.71
C ALA A 206 -2.58 2.70 19.20
N SER A 207 -2.08 2.68 20.45
CA SER A 207 -1.57 1.45 21.08
C SER A 207 -2.69 0.55 21.63
N HIS A 208 -3.94 1.01 21.57
CA HIS A 208 -5.15 0.38 22.10
C HIS A 208 -6.15 0.12 20.96
N PRO A 209 -5.86 -0.84 20.05
CA PRO A 209 -6.61 -1.01 18.81
C PRO A 209 -8.07 -1.43 19.03
N VAL A 210 -8.37 -2.12 20.14
CA VAL A 210 -9.75 -2.50 20.47
C VAL A 210 -10.54 -1.28 20.95
N LEU A 211 -9.94 -0.42 21.78
CA LEU A 211 -10.54 0.85 22.20
C LEU A 211 -10.74 1.82 21.02
N GLU A 212 -9.74 1.96 20.14
CA GLU A 212 -9.84 2.82 18.95
C GLU A 212 -11.01 2.39 18.05
N ARG A 213 -11.15 1.07 17.81
CA ARG A 213 -12.29 0.53 17.06
C ARG A 213 -13.61 0.78 17.79
N TYR A 214 -13.65 0.61 19.11
CA TYR A 214 -14.85 0.90 19.89
C TYR A 214 -15.29 2.36 19.70
N PHE A 215 -14.35 3.32 19.72
CA PHE A 215 -14.66 4.74 19.49
C PHE A 215 -15.25 4.99 18.11
N ALA A 216 -14.63 4.40 17.07
CA ALA A 216 -15.09 4.55 15.70
C ALA A 216 -16.49 3.96 15.44
N GLU A 217 -16.85 2.89 16.15
CA GLU A 217 -18.13 2.20 15.97
C GLU A 217 -19.26 2.74 16.87
N HIS A 218 -18.93 3.23 18.07
CA HIS A 218 -19.93 3.52 19.11
C HIS A 218 -20.04 5.00 19.49
N LEU A 219 -19.07 5.85 19.10
CA LEU A 219 -19.07 7.27 19.43
C LEU A 219 -19.28 8.12 18.17
N SER A 220 -19.94 9.27 18.33
CA SER A 220 -20.14 10.22 17.23
C SER A 220 -19.06 11.30 17.27
N GLU A 221 -18.30 11.47 16.20
CA GLU A 221 -17.31 12.55 16.08
C GLU A 221 -18.02 13.90 15.91
N VAL A 222 -17.79 14.84 16.85
CA VAL A 222 -18.36 16.20 16.81
C VAL A 222 -17.44 17.14 16.03
N VAL A 223 -16.14 17.08 16.35
CA VAL A 223 -15.11 17.84 15.64
C VAL A 223 -13.78 17.09 15.67
N ARG A 224 -13.03 17.22 14.58
CA ARG A 224 -11.66 16.74 14.46
C ARG A 224 -10.78 17.78 13.83
N GLU A 225 -9.93 18.38 14.64
CA GLU A 225 -8.90 19.32 14.20
C GLU A 225 -7.57 18.57 14.11
N ARG A 226 -7.05 18.40 12.90
CA ARG A 226 -5.85 17.58 12.65
C ARG A 226 -4.64 18.14 13.42
N GLY A 227 -4.00 17.28 14.20
CA GLY A 227 -2.82 17.65 15.02
C GLY A 227 -3.16 18.39 16.32
N VAL A 228 -4.44 18.62 16.63
CA VAL A 228 -4.88 19.38 17.82
C VAL A 228 -5.77 18.55 18.74
N VAL A 229 -6.97 18.16 18.30
CA VAL A 229 -7.95 17.47 19.15
C VAL A 229 -9.01 16.75 18.34
N THR A 230 -9.55 15.67 18.88
CA THR A 230 -10.81 15.05 18.44
C THR A 230 -11.81 15.07 19.58
N ILE A 231 -13.05 15.51 19.33
CA ILE A 231 -14.13 15.55 20.32
C ILE A 231 -15.22 14.57 19.87
N TYR A 232 -15.60 13.68 20.76
CA TYR A 232 -16.65 12.69 20.58
C TYR A 232 -17.86 13.00 21.46
N ALA A 233 -19.06 12.79 20.94
CA ALA A 233 -20.29 12.73 21.72
C ALA A 233 -20.49 11.29 22.21
N LEU A 234 -20.71 11.13 23.51
CA LEU A 234 -20.90 9.82 24.17
C LEU A 234 -22.34 9.34 24.11
N ARG A 235 -23.30 10.24 23.84
CA ARG A 235 -24.71 9.91 23.66
C ARG A 235 -25.15 10.15 22.21
N PRO A 236 -25.99 9.26 21.63
CA PRO A 236 -26.63 9.54 20.35
C PRO A 236 -27.61 10.70 20.52
N GLY A 237 -27.37 11.82 19.82
CA GLY A 237 -28.21 13.03 19.86
C GLY A 237 -27.52 14.29 20.42
N THR A 238 -26.44 14.16 21.19
CA THR A 238 -25.64 15.31 21.67
C THR A 238 -24.71 15.91 20.62
N ALA A 239 -24.55 15.26 19.45
CA ALA A 239 -23.75 15.76 18.34
C ALA A 239 -24.41 16.94 17.59
N GLN A 240 -25.67 17.27 17.88
CA GLN A 240 -26.31 18.49 17.40
C GLN A 240 -26.22 19.56 18.49
N ILE A 241 -25.39 20.58 18.27
CA ILE A 241 -25.54 22.03 18.62
C ILE A 241 -24.13 22.69 18.60
N PRO A 242 -23.96 23.97 18.16
CA PRO A 242 -24.93 24.94 17.64
C PRO A 242 -24.59 25.51 16.22
N ALA A 243 -25.51 26.35 15.72
CA ALA A 243 -25.24 27.40 14.72
C ALA A 243 -24.58 28.63 15.36
#